data_AF-A0A6C0DX50-F1
#
_entry.id   AF-A0A6C0DX50-F1
#
_cell.length_a   1.000
_cell.length_b   1.000
_cell.length_c   1.000
_cell.angle_alpha   90.00
_cell.angle_beta   90.00
_cell.angle_gamma   90.00
#
_symmetry.space_group_name_H-M   'P 1'
#
loop_
_entity.id
_entity.type
_entity.pdbx_description
1 polymer ?
#
loop_
_entity_poly.entity_id
_entity_poly.type
_entity_poly.pdbx_seq_one_letter_code
_entity_poly.pdbx_strand_id
1 'polypeptide(L)'
;MNDKSTTIITADYMYLVFVGSEDLIIKIINKLNQNQAHKNTLFISHNIDIPCVNLLDNDTLKNIFKNNYLSFDEGIETAQCLVYAEYPKQNLMCMFSITKTETNNIISFPVLSIDDEENPDKIIGNWLKKYNIDKVINSITIKPIDIVGGEHDILVFVAYINN
;
A
#
# COMPACT_ATOMS: atom_id res chain seq x y z
N MET A 1 -26.94 -29.12 7.44
CA MET A 1 -26.33 -28.29 6.38
C MET A 1 -26.16 -26.91 6.99
N ASN A 2 -24.92 -26.53 7.34
CA ASN A 2 -24.65 -25.15 7.76
C ASN A 2 -24.49 -24.34 6.49
N ASP A 3 -25.48 -23.52 6.17
CA ASP A 3 -25.32 -22.41 5.24
C ASP A 3 -24.18 -21.55 5.79
N LYS A 4 -23.01 -21.65 5.15
CA LYS A 4 -21.97 -20.65 5.32
C LYS A 4 -22.57 -19.37 4.77
N SER A 5 -22.96 -18.45 5.64
CA SER A 5 -23.32 -17.09 5.25
C SER A 5 -22.14 -16.51 4.47
N THR A 6 -22.28 -16.38 3.16
CA THR A 6 -21.33 -15.65 2.34
C THR A 6 -21.46 -14.17 2.71
N THR A 7 -20.49 -13.64 3.45
CA THR A 7 -20.40 -12.20 3.66
C THR A 7 -19.96 -11.59 2.35
N ILE A 8 -20.88 -10.91 1.67
CA ILE A 8 -20.56 -10.06 0.53
C ILE A 8 -19.93 -8.79 1.12
N ILE A 9 -18.65 -8.60 0.87
CA ILE A 9 -17.93 -7.37 1.23
C ILE A 9 -17.91 -6.52 -0.03
N THR A 10 -18.66 -5.43 -0.03
CA THR A 10 -18.53 -4.35 -1.02
C THR A 10 -17.50 -3.38 -0.47
N ALA A 11 -16.45 -3.08 -1.22
CA ALA A 11 -15.42 -2.14 -0.83
C ALA A 11 -15.15 -1.19 -2.00
N ASP A 12 -14.90 0.07 -1.71
CA ASP A 12 -14.70 1.10 -2.72
C ASP A 12 -13.35 0.91 -3.44
N TYR A 13 -12.32 0.50 -2.69
CA TYR A 13 -11.00 0.17 -3.23
C TYR A 13 -10.17 -0.69 -2.26
N MET A 14 -9.01 -1.15 -2.72
CA MET A 14 -8.06 -1.90 -1.91
C MET A 14 -6.78 -1.12 -1.64
N TYR A 15 -6.27 -1.26 -0.42
CA TYR A 15 -4.86 -1.05 -0.12
C TYR A 15 -4.08 -2.34 -0.30
N LEU A 16 -2.98 -2.27 -1.06
CA LEU A 16 -1.99 -3.35 -1.15
C LEU A 16 -0.70 -2.92 -0.44
N VAL A 17 -0.57 -3.34 0.81
CA VAL A 17 0.55 -2.99 1.68
C VAL A 17 1.70 -3.96 1.50
N PHE A 18 2.74 -3.55 0.78
CA PHE A 18 3.95 -4.36 0.65
C PHE A 18 4.79 -4.25 1.91
N VAL A 19 5.19 -5.40 2.47
CA VAL A 19 6.03 -5.50 3.67
C VAL A 19 7.19 -6.43 3.40
N GLY A 20 8.41 -6.03 3.77
CA GLY A 20 9.60 -6.86 3.55
C GLY A 20 10.87 -6.25 4.11
N SER A 21 12.01 -6.84 3.78
CA SER A 21 13.31 -6.21 4.08
C SER A 21 13.48 -4.90 3.31
N GLU A 22 14.29 -4.00 3.86
CA GLU A 22 14.61 -2.72 3.23
C GLU A 22 15.09 -2.89 1.79
N ASP A 23 16.05 -3.79 1.54
CA ASP A 23 16.58 -4.07 0.21
C ASP A 23 15.51 -4.46 -0.80
N LEU A 24 14.55 -5.30 -0.40
CA LEU A 24 13.48 -5.77 -1.29
C LEU A 24 12.48 -4.65 -1.59
N ILE A 25 12.07 -3.92 -0.57
CA ILE A 25 11.12 -2.82 -0.71
C ILE A 25 11.73 -1.70 -1.57
N ILE A 26 13.00 -1.34 -1.34
CA ILE A 26 13.71 -0.36 -2.17
C ILE A 26 13.83 -0.83 -3.62
N LYS A 27 14.13 -2.12 -3.88
CA LYS A 27 14.17 -2.66 -5.25
C LYS A 27 12.84 -2.49 -5.98
N ILE A 28 11.72 -2.77 -5.30
CA ILE A 28 10.37 -2.63 -5.85
C ILE A 28 10.04 -1.16 -6.11
N ILE A 29 10.29 -0.29 -5.13
CA ILE A 29 10.07 1.16 -5.26
C ILE A 29 10.85 1.74 -6.43
N ASN A 30 12.14 1.40 -6.55
CA ASN A 30 12.98 1.86 -7.66
C ASN A 30 12.40 1.41 -9.00
N LYS A 31 11.91 0.18 -9.09
CA LYS A 31 11.26 -0.34 -10.31
C LYS A 31 10.00 0.45 -10.66
N LEU A 32 9.14 0.73 -9.68
CA LEU A 32 7.90 1.47 -9.87
C LEU A 32 8.15 2.93 -10.26
N ASN A 33 9.07 3.59 -9.55
CA ASN A 33 9.44 4.99 -9.80
C ASN A 33 10.16 5.16 -11.17
N GLN A 34 11.03 4.23 -11.57
CA GLN A 34 11.73 4.29 -12.86
C GLN A 34 10.80 4.10 -14.06
N ASN A 35 9.81 3.23 -13.94
CA ASN A 35 8.87 2.96 -15.02
C ASN A 35 7.90 4.14 -15.29
N GLN A 36 7.94 5.20 -14.48
CA GLN A 36 6.85 6.18 -14.37
C GLN A 36 5.49 5.47 -14.33
N ALA A 37 5.44 4.33 -13.63
CA ALA A 37 4.29 3.41 -13.58
C ALA A 37 3.00 4.18 -13.29
N HIS A 38 3.15 5.26 -12.53
CA HIS A 38 2.15 6.25 -12.23
C HIS A 38 2.78 7.63 -12.43
N LYS A 39 2.39 8.36 -13.49
CA LYS A 39 2.96 9.69 -13.81
C LYS A 39 2.89 10.70 -12.65
N ASN A 40 1.93 10.50 -11.74
CA ASN A 40 1.68 11.37 -10.60
C ASN A 40 1.90 10.69 -9.25
N THR A 41 2.49 9.49 -9.19
CA THR A 41 2.71 8.80 -7.92
C THR A 41 4.19 8.53 -7.70
N LEU A 42 4.68 8.92 -6.52
CA LEU A 42 5.99 8.58 -6.00
C LEU A 42 5.84 7.48 -4.96
N PHE A 43 6.58 6.38 -5.08
CA PHE A 43 6.63 5.36 -4.05
C PHE A 43 7.81 5.61 -3.11
N ILE A 44 7.59 5.40 -1.81
CA ILE A 44 8.60 5.55 -0.75
C ILE A 44 8.55 4.37 0.21
N SER A 45 9.66 4.13 0.90
CA SER A 45 9.77 3.13 1.96
C SER A 45 9.71 3.83 3.30
N HIS A 46 9.03 3.23 4.26
CA HIS A 46 9.00 3.69 5.65
C HIS A 46 9.05 2.47 6.57
N ASN A 47 9.66 2.61 7.75
CA ASN A 47 9.71 1.50 8.69
C ASN A 47 8.30 1.27 9.25
N ILE A 48 7.85 0.02 9.23
CA ILE A 48 6.51 -0.35 9.64
C ILE A 48 6.26 -0.06 11.13
N ASP A 49 7.31 -0.10 11.96
CA ASP A 49 7.23 0.17 13.40
C ASP A 49 7.18 1.67 13.74
N ILE A 50 7.45 2.56 12.78
CA ILE A 50 7.38 4.01 12.95
C ILE A 50 6.01 4.49 12.46
N PRO A 51 5.22 5.19 13.28
CA PRO A 51 3.96 5.78 12.84
C PRO A 51 4.10 6.60 11.56
N CYS A 52 3.23 6.36 10.58
CA CYS A 52 3.27 7.06 9.30
C CYS A 52 3.01 8.56 9.43
N VAL A 53 2.37 9.02 10.52
CA VAL A 53 2.24 10.46 10.85
C VAL A 53 3.56 11.21 10.81
N ASN A 54 4.69 10.54 11.11
CA ASN A 54 6.02 11.12 11.03
C ASN A 54 6.45 11.46 9.59
N LEU A 55 5.78 10.93 8.57
CA LEU A 55 6.01 11.29 7.17
C LEU A 55 5.55 12.72 6.86
N LEU A 56 4.53 13.24 7.55
CA LEU A 56 4.09 14.64 7.38
C LEU A 56 5.18 15.62 7.81
N ASP A 57 6.00 15.21 8.78
CA ASP A 57 7.10 16.01 9.31
C ASP A 57 8.46 15.74 8.66
N ASN A 58 8.51 14.87 7.66
CA ASN A 58 9.74 14.54 6.98
C ASN A 58 10.26 15.72 6.11
N ASP A 59 11.39 16.30 6.51
CA ASP A 59 12.01 17.43 5.80
C ASP A 59 12.32 17.12 4.33
N THR A 60 12.66 15.88 4.00
CA THR A 60 12.92 15.49 2.60
C THR A 60 11.63 15.56 1.79
N LEU A 61 10.51 15.04 2.31
CA LEU A 61 9.21 15.12 1.65
C LEU A 61 8.73 16.57 1.56
N LYS A 62 8.83 17.34 2.64
CA LYS A 62 8.53 18.79 2.63
C LYS A 62 9.34 19.53 1.57
N ASN A 63 10.61 19.17 1.39
CA ASN A 63 11.48 19.78 0.37
C ASN A 63 11.15 19.34 -1.06
N ILE A 64 10.71 18.10 -1.27
CA ILE A 64 10.26 17.61 -2.57
C ILE A 64 8.94 18.29 -2.97
N PHE A 65 8.06 18.52 -1.99
CA PHE A 65 6.69 18.98 -2.20
C PHE A 65 6.42 20.42 -1.76
N LYS A 66 7.44 21.29 -1.68
CA LYS A 66 7.43 22.64 -1.07
C LYS A 66 6.19 23.52 -1.28
N ASN A 67 5.45 23.34 -2.38
CA ASN A 67 4.31 24.19 -2.75
C ASN A 67 2.95 23.50 -2.60
N ASN A 68 2.91 22.26 -2.09
CA ASN A 68 1.70 21.45 -2.00
C ASN A 68 1.54 20.92 -0.58
N TYR A 69 0.30 20.81 -0.12
CA TYR A 69 0.01 20.25 1.19
C TYR A 69 0.23 18.73 1.18
N LEU A 70 0.81 18.18 2.24
CA LEU A 70 0.88 16.72 2.45
C LEU A 70 -0.27 16.33 3.37
N SER A 71 -1.09 15.38 2.93
CA SER A 71 -2.17 14.82 3.73
C SER A 71 -2.16 13.31 3.63
N PHE A 72 -2.80 12.65 4.58
CA PHE A 72 -3.06 11.23 4.51
C PHE A 72 -4.35 10.95 3.75
N ASP A 73 -4.34 9.80 3.07
CA ASP A 73 -5.55 9.12 2.68
C ASP A 73 -6.23 8.54 3.92
N GLU A 74 -7.54 8.31 3.84
CA GLU A 74 -8.27 7.81 5.00
C GLU A 74 -7.86 6.38 5.37
N GLY A 75 -8.00 6.03 6.64
CA GLY A 75 -7.72 4.67 7.13
C GLY A 75 -6.25 4.25 7.08
N ILE A 76 -5.32 5.07 6.56
CA ILE A 76 -3.91 4.68 6.39
C ILE A 76 -3.21 4.39 7.72
N GLU A 77 -3.47 5.19 8.76
CA GLU A 77 -2.88 5.00 10.09
C GLU A 77 -3.38 3.70 10.72
N THR A 78 -4.68 3.42 10.59
CA THR A 78 -5.31 2.19 11.04
C THR A 78 -4.76 0.98 10.27
N ALA A 79 -4.68 1.07 8.94
CA ALA A 79 -4.12 0.01 8.10
C ALA A 79 -2.66 -0.28 8.47
N GLN A 80 -1.83 0.73 8.70
CA GLN A 80 -0.46 0.53 9.16
C GLN A 80 -0.42 -0.21 10.51
N CYS A 81 -1.24 0.21 11.47
CA CYS A 81 -1.33 -0.45 12.78
C CYS A 81 -1.70 -1.93 12.66
N LEU A 82 -2.70 -2.25 11.84
CA LEU A 82 -3.16 -3.62 11.63
C LEU A 82 -2.09 -4.48 10.92
N VAL A 83 -1.43 -3.93 9.91
CA VAL A 83 -0.34 -4.64 9.21
C VAL A 83 0.87 -4.85 10.12
N TYR A 84 1.19 -3.87 10.98
CA TYR A 84 2.23 -4.03 12.00
C TYR A 84 1.87 -5.13 13.01
N ALA A 85 0.60 -5.20 13.44
CA ALA A 85 0.14 -6.26 14.35
C ALA A 85 0.27 -7.66 13.74
N GLU A 86 0.07 -7.80 12.43
CA GLU A 86 0.29 -9.06 11.71
C GLU A 86 1.79 -9.39 11.57
N TYR A 87 2.66 -8.39 11.38
CA TYR A 87 4.10 -8.56 11.20
C TYR A 87 4.93 -7.69 12.17
N PRO A 88 4.93 -7.98 13.49
CA PRO A 88 5.53 -7.11 14.51
C PRO A 88 7.06 -7.21 14.59
N LYS A 89 7.74 -7.51 13.47
CA LYS A 89 9.20 -7.69 13.43
C LYS A 89 9.89 -6.35 13.26
N GLN A 90 10.98 -6.16 14.01
CA GLN A 90 11.88 -5.01 13.85
C GLN A 90 12.55 -5.04 12.47
N ASN A 91 12.80 -3.84 11.91
CA ASN A 91 13.48 -3.63 10.62
C ASN A 91 12.72 -4.12 9.38
N LEU A 92 11.39 -4.23 9.46
CA LEU A 92 10.57 -4.39 8.26
C LEU A 92 10.20 -3.02 7.69
N MET A 93 10.31 -2.89 6.38
CA MET A 93 9.86 -1.71 5.66
C MET A 93 8.49 -2.00 5.06
N CYS A 94 7.64 -0.98 5.01
CA CYS A 94 6.45 -0.97 4.19
C CYS A 94 6.54 0.11 3.11
N MET A 95 5.85 -0.15 1.99
CA MET A 95 5.81 0.77 0.85
C MET A 95 4.59 1.67 0.92
N PHE A 96 4.82 2.98 0.89
CA PHE A 96 3.78 3.99 0.73
C PHE A 96 3.80 4.55 -0.69
N SER A 97 2.66 5.09 -1.13
CA SER A 97 2.52 5.89 -2.33
C SER A 97 2.17 7.32 -1.98
N ILE A 98 2.75 8.26 -2.71
CA ILE A 98 2.44 9.68 -2.63
C ILE A 98 1.87 10.10 -3.97
N THR A 99 0.57 10.31 -4.04
CA THR A 99 -0.13 10.71 -5.27
C THR A 99 -0.29 12.22 -5.31
N LYS A 100 0.30 12.84 -6.32
CA LYS A 100 0.25 14.27 -6.57
C LYS A 100 -1.05 14.66 -7.25
N THR A 101 -1.76 15.61 -6.65
CA THR A 101 -2.87 16.33 -7.26
C THR A 101 -2.43 17.77 -7.58
N GLU A 102 -3.36 18.60 -8.06
CA GLU A 102 -3.06 20.00 -8.36
C GLU A 102 -2.63 20.78 -7.12
N THR A 103 -3.28 20.53 -5.98
CA THR A 103 -3.13 21.30 -4.75
C THR A 103 -2.47 20.53 -3.61
N ASN A 104 -2.58 19.20 -3.60
CA ASN A 104 -2.19 18.35 -2.49
C ASN A 104 -1.30 17.20 -2.97
N ASN A 105 -0.61 16.56 -2.04
CA ASN A 105 -0.02 15.24 -2.22
C ASN A 105 -0.58 14.34 -1.14
N ILE A 106 -1.22 13.25 -1.57
CA ILE A 106 -1.89 12.32 -0.69
C ILE A 106 -0.95 11.15 -0.46
N ILE A 107 -0.57 10.94 0.80
CA ILE A 107 0.18 9.77 1.24
C ILE A 107 -0.84 8.67 1.52
N SER A 108 -0.69 7.53 0.85
CA SER A 108 -1.55 6.35 0.92
C SER A 108 -0.70 5.08 0.88
N PHE A 109 -1.33 3.91 0.96
CA PHE A 109 -0.75 2.68 0.41
C PHE A 109 -1.07 2.58 -1.08
N PRO A 110 -0.37 1.72 -1.85
CA PRO A 110 -0.75 1.44 -3.23
C PRO A 110 -2.23 1.07 -3.34
N VAL A 111 -2.98 1.87 -4.11
CA VAL A 111 -4.42 1.71 -4.30
C VAL A 111 -4.71 0.87 -5.54
N LEU A 112 -5.57 -0.12 -5.41
CA LEU A 112 -6.09 -0.92 -6.51
C LEU A 112 -7.63 -0.78 -6.53
N SER A 113 -8.18 -0.40 -7.68
CA SER A 113 -9.61 -0.35 -7.88
C SER A 113 -10.21 -1.76 -7.82
N ILE A 114 -11.33 -1.88 -7.12
CA ILE A 114 -12.14 -3.09 -7.10
C ILE A 114 -13.25 -2.90 -8.12
N ASP A 115 -13.46 -3.92 -8.95
CA ASP A 115 -14.71 -4.09 -9.69
C ASP A 115 -15.48 -5.19 -8.97
N ASP A 116 -16.78 -5.01 -8.72
CA ASP A 116 -17.61 -5.88 -7.86
C ASP A 116 -17.61 -7.35 -8.30
N GLU A 117 -17.24 -7.61 -9.56
CA GLU A 117 -17.19 -8.95 -10.15
C GLU A 117 -15.78 -9.58 -10.16
N GLU A 118 -14.72 -8.84 -9.85
CA GLU A 118 -13.34 -9.32 -10.01
C GLU A 118 -12.69 -9.77 -8.70
N ASN A 119 -12.12 -10.97 -8.71
CA ASN A 119 -11.44 -11.55 -7.55
C ASN A 119 -10.19 -10.72 -7.15
N PRO A 120 -10.06 -10.28 -5.88
CA PRO A 120 -8.90 -9.52 -5.38
C PRO A 120 -7.54 -10.14 -5.71
N ASP A 121 -7.38 -11.45 -5.62
CA ASP A 121 -6.13 -12.15 -5.94
C ASP A 121 -5.75 -11.96 -7.41
N LYS A 122 -6.76 -11.94 -8.30
CA LYS A 122 -6.56 -11.70 -9.73
C LYS A 122 -6.16 -10.24 -9.99
N ILE A 123 -6.81 -9.30 -9.30
CA ILE A 123 -6.48 -7.86 -9.39
C ILE A 123 -5.02 -7.63 -8.95
N ILE A 124 -4.63 -8.17 -7.79
CA ILE A 124 -3.27 -8.07 -7.27
C ILE A 124 -2.26 -8.75 -8.22
N GLY A 125 -2.56 -9.97 -8.68
CA GLY A 125 -1.70 -10.70 -9.62
C GLY A 125 -1.51 -9.96 -10.95
N ASN A 126 -2.56 -9.33 -11.48
CA ASN A 126 -2.49 -8.50 -12.68
C ASN A 126 -1.64 -7.26 -12.44
N TRP A 127 -1.79 -6.59 -11.29
CA TRP A 127 -0.99 -5.43 -10.91
C TRP A 127 0.50 -5.78 -10.84
N LEU A 128 0.85 -6.89 -10.17
CA LEU A 128 2.24 -7.36 -10.06
C LEU A 128 2.87 -7.62 -11.43
N LYS A 129 2.15 -8.30 -12.32
CA LYS A 129 2.60 -8.58 -13.69
C LYS A 129 2.72 -7.31 -14.53
N LYS A 130 1.73 -6.42 -14.46
CA LYS A 130 1.70 -5.14 -15.19
C LYS A 130 2.96 -4.31 -14.92
N TYR A 131 3.43 -4.30 -13.67
CA TYR A 131 4.61 -3.55 -13.28
C TYR A 131 5.89 -4.38 -13.19
N ASN A 132 5.86 -5.64 -13.62
CA ASN A 132 6.97 -6.60 -13.58
C ASN A 132 7.56 -6.80 -12.17
N ILE A 133 6.73 -6.69 -11.13
CA ILE A 133 7.15 -6.91 -9.74
C ILE A 133 7.32 -8.41 -9.45
N ASP A 134 6.55 -9.25 -10.14
CA ASP A 134 6.68 -10.71 -10.16
C ASP A 134 8.09 -11.20 -10.57
N LYS A 135 8.85 -10.38 -11.29
CA LYS A 135 10.24 -10.68 -11.70
C LYS A 135 11.28 -10.20 -10.67
N VAL A 136 10.88 -9.39 -9.71
CA VAL A 136 11.74 -8.82 -8.67
C VAL A 136 11.65 -9.64 -7.38
N ILE A 137 10.49 -10.21 -7.11
CA ILE A 137 10.18 -10.96 -5.89
C ILE A 137 10.36 -12.47 -6.11
N ASN A 138 11.03 -13.15 -5.17
CA ASN A 138 11.14 -14.61 -5.20
C ASN A 138 9.88 -15.28 -4.66
N SER A 139 9.37 -14.77 -3.53
CA SER A 139 8.19 -15.27 -2.85
C SER A 139 7.38 -14.13 -2.27
N ILE A 140 6.06 -14.23 -2.40
CA ILE A 140 5.11 -13.28 -1.85
C ILE A 140 3.96 -14.04 -1.20
N THR A 141 3.61 -13.65 0.01
CA THR A 141 2.40 -14.11 0.70
C THR A 141 1.43 -12.95 0.74
N ILE A 142 0.27 -13.11 0.10
CA ILE A 142 -0.80 -12.13 0.12
C ILE A 142 -1.85 -12.59 1.12
N LYS A 143 -2.28 -11.70 2.01
CA LYS A 143 -3.30 -11.99 3.02
C LYS A 143 -4.25 -10.78 3.18
N PRO A 144 -5.57 -10.99 3.24
CA PRO A 144 -6.49 -9.94 3.70
C PRO A 144 -6.30 -9.70 5.21
N ILE A 145 -6.23 -8.44 5.60
CA ILE A 145 -6.08 -8.01 6.99
C ILE A 145 -7.44 -7.64 7.58
N ASP A 146 -8.03 -6.57 7.08
CA ASP A 146 -9.29 -6.02 7.58
C ASP A 146 -9.88 -5.01 6.58
N ILE A 147 -11.01 -4.41 6.94
CA ILE A 147 -11.58 -3.24 6.28
C ILE A 147 -11.29 -2.01 7.15
N VAL A 148 -10.83 -0.93 6.53
CA VAL A 148 -10.58 0.37 7.19
C VAL A 148 -11.28 1.48 6.43
N GLY A 149 -11.20 2.70 6.97
CA GLY A 149 -11.78 3.90 6.36
C GLY A 149 -12.89 4.48 7.22
N GLY A 150 -13.29 5.70 6.92
CA GLY A 150 -14.37 6.40 7.62
C GLY A 150 -15.52 6.73 6.67
N GLU A 151 -15.19 7.24 5.50
CA GLU A 151 -16.14 7.53 4.42
C GLU A 151 -16.23 6.38 3.42
N HIS A 152 -15.12 5.73 3.11
CA HIS A 152 -15.07 4.58 2.20
C HIS A 152 -14.70 3.29 2.92
N ASP A 153 -15.22 2.17 2.43
CA ASP A 153 -14.85 0.83 2.88
C ASP A 153 -13.61 0.38 2.10
N ILE A 154 -12.46 0.31 2.78
CA ILE A 154 -11.16 0.03 2.16
C ILE A 154 -10.67 -1.34 2.58
N LEU A 155 -10.59 -2.27 1.62
CA LEU A 155 -10.04 -3.60 1.86
C LEU A 155 -8.51 -3.55 1.96
N VAL A 156 -7.97 -3.92 3.11
CA VAL A 156 -6.52 -3.94 3.34
C VAL A 156 -5.98 -5.34 3.07
N PHE A 157 -5.11 -5.43 2.07
CA PHE A 157 -4.29 -6.61 1.81
C PHE A 157 -2.84 -6.32 2.18
N VAL A 158 -2.20 -7.27 2.84
CA VAL A 158 -0.75 -7.27 3.03
C VAL A 158 -0.10 -8.21 2.03
N ALA A 159 0.97 -7.73 1.41
CA ALA A 159 1.86 -8.45 0.52
C ALA A 159 3.21 -8.61 1.22
N TYR A 160 3.37 -9.68 1.99
CA TYR A 160 4.64 -9.98 2.67
C TYR A 160 5.63 -10.63 1.71
N ILE A 161 6.76 -9.98 1.48
CA ILE A 161 7.79 -10.40 0.54
C ILE A 161 8.92 -11.06 1.29
N ASN A 162 9.21 -12.31 0.92
CA ASN A 162 10.32 -13.10 1.46
C ASN A 162 11.41 -13.28 0.40
N ASN A 163 12.66 -13.38 0.88
CA ASN A 163 13.80 -13.80 0.10
C ASN A 163 13.73 -15.28 -0.24
#